data_AF-A0A495SUS6-F1
#
_entry.id   AF-A0A495SUS6-F1
#
_cell.length_a   1.000
_cell.length_b   1.000
_cell.length_c   1.000
_cell.angle_alpha   90.00
_cell.angle_beta   90.00
_cell.angle_gamma   90.00
#
_symmetry.space_group_name_H-M   'P 1'
#
loop_
_entity.id
_entity.type
_entity.pdbx_description
1 polymer ?
#
loop_
_entity_poly.entity_id
_entity_poly.type
_entity_poly.pdbx_seq_one_letter_code
_entity_poly.pdbx_strand_id
1 'polypeptide(L)'
;MPISPNQGSSGGGTTVTITGVNLAGATAVHFGSKLATITANTATSVTVIAPSGSGTVQVTVTTAGGTSNPLNFYYVGAPFKASLSDTSGPLAGGNTVTITGTGLSTATAVNFGANSATPTVVSDGVITVTVPAGTAAGSVGVSVTTAGGTNNGFSYTYVDAPTVATVVPAVGPTSGGTPVTITGTALSTTQSVTFGGTPAPFVVVSDTLVTAVTPPGTAGAVDVAVTTEGGSATAVGAFTYLAGPGI
;
A
#
# COMPACT_ATOMS: atom_id res chain seq x y z
N MET A 1 -12.05 8.49 34.70
CA MET A 1 -13.08 8.58 33.64
C MET A 1 -12.36 8.42 32.30
N PRO A 2 -12.33 7.24 31.66
CA PRO A 2 -11.67 7.11 30.36
C PRO A 2 -12.53 7.74 29.24
N ILE A 3 -11.86 8.44 28.33
CA ILE A 3 -12.39 8.97 27.07
C ILE A 3 -11.86 8.10 25.93
N SER A 4 -12.73 7.60 25.05
CA SER A 4 -12.35 6.71 23.95
C SER A 4 -13.19 6.97 22.69
N PRO A 5 -12.56 7.19 21.52
CA PRO A 5 -11.14 7.50 21.37
C PRO A 5 -10.79 8.84 22.06
N ASN A 6 -9.54 9.01 22.48
CA ASN A 6 -9.04 10.27 23.03
C ASN A 6 -8.50 11.23 21.96
N GLN A 7 -8.63 10.90 20.68
CA GLN A 7 -8.20 11.72 19.54
C GLN A 7 -9.23 11.63 18.41
N GLY A 8 -9.23 12.60 17.50
CA GLY A 8 -10.11 12.60 16.33
C GLY A 8 -9.87 13.77 15.38
N SER A 9 -10.67 13.86 14.31
CA SER A 9 -10.47 14.85 13.25
C SER A 9 -10.66 16.29 13.74
N SER A 10 -9.77 17.19 13.33
CA SER A 10 -9.93 18.64 13.51
C SER A 10 -11.19 19.21 12.83
N GLY A 11 -11.73 18.52 11.82
CA GLY A 11 -13.02 18.83 11.21
C GLY A 11 -14.23 18.52 12.11
N GLY A 12 -14.03 17.79 13.21
CA GLY A 12 -15.10 17.28 14.08
C GLY A 12 -15.70 15.97 13.56
N GLY A 13 -16.86 15.59 14.10
CA GLY A 13 -17.60 14.40 13.66
C GLY A 13 -17.14 13.08 14.28
N THR A 14 -16.07 13.10 15.08
CA THR A 14 -15.59 11.89 15.77
C THR A 14 -16.58 11.49 16.87
N THR A 15 -17.10 10.26 16.81
CA THR A 15 -17.89 9.69 17.90
C THR A 15 -16.97 9.36 19.07
N VAL A 16 -17.25 9.95 20.23
CA VAL A 16 -16.45 9.80 21.45
C VAL A 16 -17.32 9.28 22.58
N THR A 17 -16.85 8.25 23.27
CA THR A 17 -17.49 7.70 24.47
C THR A 17 -16.68 8.07 25.71
N ILE A 18 -17.36 8.70 26.66
CA ILE A 18 -16.82 9.09 27.96
C ILE A 18 -17.43 8.15 29.01
N THR A 19 -16.61 7.33 29.66
CA THR A 19 -17.07 6.34 30.65
C THR A 19 -16.73 6.80 32.06
N GLY A 20 -17.69 6.72 32.99
CA GLY A 20 -17.55 7.20 34.36
C GLY A 20 -18.64 6.67 35.30
N VAL A 21 -18.94 7.46 36.32
CA VAL A 21 -20.03 7.22 37.29
C VAL A 21 -20.86 8.49 37.43
N ASN A 22 -22.13 8.35 37.83
CA ASN A 22 -23.06 9.46 38.05
C ASN A 22 -23.23 10.37 36.81
N LEU A 23 -23.20 9.79 35.61
CA LEU A 23 -23.33 10.51 34.35
C LEU A 23 -24.77 10.64 33.84
N ALA A 24 -25.75 10.10 34.55
CA ALA A 24 -27.16 10.14 34.12
C ALA A 24 -27.66 11.60 34.06
N GLY A 25 -28.36 11.95 32.99
CA GLY A 25 -28.90 13.30 32.80
C GLY A 25 -27.81 14.33 32.45
N ALA A 26 -26.79 13.93 31.70
CA ALA A 26 -25.80 14.87 31.18
C ALA A 26 -26.47 15.92 30.28
N THR A 27 -26.32 17.20 30.62
CA THR A 27 -26.95 18.32 29.90
C THR A 27 -26.02 18.96 28.89
N ALA A 28 -24.70 18.86 29.10
CA ALA A 28 -23.71 19.37 28.18
C ALA A 28 -22.42 18.55 28.24
N VAL A 29 -21.77 18.40 27.10
CA VAL A 29 -20.37 17.96 27.02
C VAL A 29 -19.60 19.01 26.24
N HIS A 30 -18.53 19.53 26.83
CA HIS A 30 -17.69 20.55 26.20
C HIS A 30 -16.36 19.95 25.76
N PHE A 31 -15.88 20.38 24.61
CA PHE A 31 -14.52 20.17 24.11
C PHE A 31 -13.85 21.56 24.06
N GLY A 32 -13.12 21.91 25.12
CA GLY A 32 -12.69 23.28 25.36
C GLY A 32 -13.89 24.20 25.55
N SER A 33 -14.01 25.22 24.71
CA SER A 33 -15.16 26.15 24.73
C SER A 33 -16.34 25.71 23.86
N LYS A 34 -16.21 24.63 23.09
CA LYS A 34 -17.23 24.20 22.12
C LYS A 34 -18.12 23.10 22.69
N LEU A 35 -19.41 23.17 22.40
CA LEU A 35 -20.39 22.15 22.79
C LEU A 35 -20.36 20.97 21.81
N ALA A 36 -20.39 19.76 22.34
CA ALA A 36 -20.55 18.52 21.59
C ALA A 36 -22.02 18.07 21.55
N THR A 37 -22.40 17.32 20.52
CA THR A 37 -23.75 16.75 20.42
C THR A 37 -23.81 15.44 21.17
N ILE A 38 -24.61 15.35 22.23
CA ILE A 38 -24.86 14.09 22.96
C ILE A 38 -25.78 13.19 22.13
N THR A 39 -25.35 11.96 21.87
CA THR A 39 -26.12 10.96 21.09
C THR A 39 -26.63 9.81 21.95
N ALA A 40 -25.97 9.53 23.07
CA ALA A 40 -26.45 8.57 24.05
C ALA A 40 -25.95 8.94 25.46
N ASN A 41 -26.74 8.64 26.47
CA ASN A 41 -26.38 8.88 27.86
C ASN A 41 -26.96 7.79 28.79
N THR A 42 -26.10 7.20 29.61
CA THR A 42 -26.44 6.31 30.72
C THR A 42 -25.79 6.82 32.01
N ALA A 43 -26.07 6.17 33.14
CA ALA A 43 -25.44 6.51 34.42
C ALA A 43 -23.91 6.36 34.43
N THR A 44 -23.35 5.60 33.49
CA THR A 44 -21.91 5.28 33.44
C THR A 44 -21.24 5.63 32.11
N SER A 45 -21.98 6.13 31.13
CA SER A 45 -21.46 6.46 29.80
C SER A 45 -22.17 7.64 29.16
N VAL A 46 -21.40 8.50 28.47
CA VAL A 46 -21.93 9.54 27.60
C VAL A 46 -21.24 9.41 26.25
N THR A 47 -22.01 9.19 25.19
CA THR A 47 -21.53 9.18 23.81
C THR A 47 -21.90 10.50 23.15
N VAL A 48 -20.92 11.13 22.51
CA VAL A 48 -21.06 12.42 21.84
C VAL A 48 -20.41 12.43 20.47
N ILE A 49 -20.81 13.39 19.63
CA ILE A 49 -20.08 13.76 18.42
C ILE A 49 -19.22 14.97 18.73
N ALA A 50 -17.90 14.82 18.61
CA ALA A 50 -16.95 15.91 18.84
C ALA A 50 -17.16 17.05 17.83
N PRO A 51 -17.16 18.33 18.26
CA PRO A 51 -17.22 19.46 17.36
C PRO A 51 -15.90 19.64 16.60
N SER A 52 -15.85 20.55 15.63
CA SER A 52 -14.58 20.93 14.99
C SER A 52 -13.65 21.61 16.00
N GLY A 53 -12.33 21.45 15.85
CA GLY A 53 -11.37 22.01 16.80
C GLY A 53 -9.93 21.88 16.34
N SER A 54 -9.00 22.31 17.18
CA SER A 54 -7.55 22.24 16.92
C SER A 54 -6.77 22.03 18.21
N GLY A 55 -5.61 21.40 18.10
CA GLY A 55 -4.71 21.16 19.22
C GLY A 55 -5.29 20.24 20.29
N THR A 56 -4.80 20.39 21.51
CA THR A 56 -5.30 19.65 22.68
C THR A 56 -6.35 20.49 23.40
N VAL A 57 -7.49 19.88 23.74
CA VAL A 57 -8.54 20.50 24.52
C VAL A 57 -8.93 19.66 25.72
N GLN A 58 -9.47 20.31 26.75
CA GLN A 58 -10.08 19.64 27.88
C GLN A 58 -11.55 19.31 27.57
N VAL A 59 -11.95 18.07 27.84
CA VAL A 59 -13.31 17.56 27.71
C VAL A 59 -13.94 17.43 29.09
N THR A 60 -15.11 18.01 29.27
CA THR A 60 -15.87 17.96 30.53
C THR A 60 -17.32 17.59 30.27
N VAL A 61 -17.93 16.88 31.23
CA VAL A 61 -19.35 16.54 31.23
C VAL A 61 -20.03 17.34 32.33
N THR A 62 -21.14 18.00 32.01
CA THR A 62 -21.97 18.72 32.97
C THR A 62 -23.27 17.95 33.19
N THR A 63 -23.60 17.72 34.47
CA THR A 63 -24.88 17.17 34.95
C THR A 63 -25.52 18.16 35.92
N ALA A 64 -26.72 17.84 36.43
CA ALA A 64 -27.31 18.63 37.52
C ALA A 64 -26.45 18.64 38.81
N GLY A 65 -25.58 17.65 38.99
CA GLY A 65 -24.65 17.58 40.14
C GLY A 65 -23.36 18.40 39.96
N GLY A 66 -23.18 19.07 38.81
CA GLY A 66 -22.00 19.86 38.50
C GLY A 66 -21.22 19.35 37.29
N THR A 67 -20.01 19.90 37.11
CA THR A 67 -19.10 19.58 36.00
C THR A 67 -18.01 18.61 36.44
N SER A 68 -17.71 17.63 35.60
CA SER A 68 -16.66 16.63 35.84
C SER A 68 -15.26 17.26 35.86
N ASN A 69 -14.27 16.49 36.33
CA ASN A 69 -12.87 16.78 36.03
C ASN A 69 -12.62 16.76 34.51
N PRO A 70 -11.64 17.52 34.01
CA PRO A 70 -11.34 17.56 32.59
C PRO A 70 -10.55 16.32 32.13
N LEU A 71 -10.77 15.92 30.87
CA LEU A 71 -10.03 14.87 30.16
C LEU A 71 -9.38 15.45 28.90
N ASN A 72 -8.21 14.95 28.49
CA ASN A 72 -7.57 15.46 27.28
C ASN A 72 -8.19 14.83 26.03
N PHE A 73 -8.46 15.64 25.02
CA PHE A 73 -8.77 15.21 23.67
C PHE A 73 -7.87 15.91 22.66
N TYR A 74 -7.33 15.16 21.69
CA TYR A 74 -6.38 15.66 20.71
C TYR A 74 -7.03 15.75 19.33
N TYR A 75 -7.13 16.95 18.78
CA TYR A 75 -7.56 17.16 17.40
C TYR A 75 -6.41 16.94 16.44
N VAL A 76 -6.56 15.97 15.55
CA VAL A 76 -5.58 15.57 14.52
C VAL A 76 -6.07 16.09 13.17
N GLY A 77 -5.19 16.74 12.42
CA GLY A 77 -5.49 17.17 11.05
C GLY A 77 -5.55 15.99 10.08
N ALA A 78 -6.27 16.15 8.96
CA ALA A 78 -6.23 15.16 7.89
C ALA A 78 -4.79 14.93 7.43
N PRO A 79 -4.42 13.69 7.06
CA PRO A 79 -3.06 13.39 6.66
C PRO A 79 -2.73 14.14 5.37
N PHE A 80 -1.51 14.67 5.27
CA PHE A 80 -0.98 15.16 4.01
C PHE A 80 -0.05 14.11 3.43
N LYS A 81 -0.10 13.92 2.11
CA LYS A 81 0.76 12.97 1.42
C LYS A 81 1.74 13.72 0.53
N ALA A 82 3.00 13.31 0.59
CA ALA A 82 4.08 13.90 -0.21
C ALA A 82 4.49 12.97 -1.36
N SER A 83 4.80 11.70 -1.09
CA SER A 83 5.17 10.74 -2.15
C SER A 83 4.76 9.30 -1.85
N LEU A 84 4.74 8.49 -2.92
CA LEU A 84 4.61 7.04 -2.92
C LEU A 84 5.87 6.47 -3.59
N SER A 85 6.55 5.49 -2.97
CA SER A 85 7.83 4.96 -3.48
C SER A 85 7.72 4.35 -4.87
N ASP A 86 6.66 3.56 -5.09
CA ASP A 86 6.41 2.84 -6.33
C ASP A 86 4.97 3.09 -6.77
N THR A 87 4.79 3.53 -8.01
CA THR A 87 3.47 3.85 -8.58
C THR A 87 2.89 2.71 -9.42
N SER A 88 3.60 1.58 -9.51
CA SER A 88 3.17 0.35 -10.17
C SER A 88 3.69 -0.89 -9.43
N GLY A 89 3.09 -2.04 -9.72
CA GLY A 89 3.60 -3.33 -9.28
C GLY A 89 2.63 -4.49 -9.57
N PRO A 90 2.92 -5.69 -9.07
CA PRO A 90 2.21 -6.91 -9.45
C PRO A 90 0.72 -6.87 -9.14
N LEU A 91 -0.12 -7.39 -10.05
CA LEU A 91 -1.55 -7.61 -9.81
C LEU A 91 -1.80 -8.48 -8.57
N ALA A 92 -0.94 -9.45 -8.31
CA ALA A 92 -1.00 -10.29 -7.12
C ALA A 92 -0.77 -9.54 -5.80
N GLY A 93 -0.27 -8.29 -5.85
CA GLY A 93 0.15 -7.52 -4.69
C GLY A 93 1.38 -8.13 -4.01
N GLY A 94 1.53 -7.87 -2.71
CA GLY A 94 2.59 -8.43 -1.87
C GLY A 94 3.90 -7.62 -1.86
N ASN A 95 4.11 -6.71 -2.81
CA ASN A 95 5.19 -5.75 -2.74
C ASN A 95 4.93 -4.72 -1.62
N THR A 96 6.00 -4.17 -1.05
CA THR A 96 5.92 -3.14 -0.02
C THR A 96 6.16 -1.78 -0.65
N VAL A 97 5.26 -0.83 -0.41
CA VAL A 97 5.44 0.57 -0.81
C VAL A 97 5.58 1.47 0.41
N THR A 98 6.35 2.53 0.27
CA THR A 98 6.53 3.57 1.29
C THR A 98 5.72 4.79 0.92
N ILE A 99 4.97 5.32 1.88
CA ILE A 99 4.25 6.59 1.74
C ILE A 99 4.89 7.59 2.68
N THR A 100 5.27 8.74 2.14
CA THR A 100 5.77 9.88 2.92
C THR A 100 4.74 11.00 2.99
N GLY A 101 4.75 11.79 4.07
CA GLY A 101 3.73 12.80 4.31
C GLY A 101 3.84 13.49 5.66
N THR A 102 2.71 13.91 6.22
CA THR A 102 2.56 14.39 7.60
C THR A 102 1.23 13.92 8.19
N GLY A 103 1.15 13.81 9.53
CA GLY A 103 -0.04 13.33 10.22
C GLY A 103 -0.29 11.84 10.05
N LEU A 104 0.73 11.06 9.69
CA LEU A 104 0.61 9.62 9.42
C LEU A 104 0.79 8.76 10.67
N SER A 105 1.13 9.35 11.82
CA SER A 105 1.35 8.64 13.09
C SER A 105 0.12 7.84 13.57
N THR A 106 -1.07 8.21 13.10
CA THR A 106 -2.34 7.55 13.45
C THR A 106 -2.97 6.82 12.26
N ALA A 107 -2.18 6.46 11.24
CA ALA A 107 -2.67 5.75 10.07
C ALA A 107 -3.19 4.36 10.44
N THR A 108 -4.44 4.07 10.07
CA THR A 108 -5.11 2.80 10.35
C THR A 108 -5.34 1.98 9.08
N ALA A 109 -5.41 2.63 7.92
CA ALA A 109 -5.63 1.96 6.64
C ALA A 109 -5.00 2.75 5.49
N VAL A 110 -4.50 2.01 4.50
CA VAL A 110 -4.20 2.49 3.17
C VAL A 110 -5.06 1.71 2.19
N ASN A 111 -5.84 2.40 1.37
CA ASN A 111 -6.71 1.76 0.39
C ASN A 111 -6.13 1.94 -1.01
N PHE A 112 -6.07 0.87 -1.78
CA PHE A 112 -5.72 0.79 -3.19
C PHE A 112 -7.00 0.45 -3.96
N GLY A 113 -7.70 1.47 -4.44
CA GLY A 113 -9.06 1.34 -4.96
C GLY A 113 -10.02 0.84 -3.86
N ALA A 114 -10.65 -0.31 -4.10
CA ALA A 114 -11.55 -0.95 -3.14
C ALA A 114 -10.83 -1.85 -2.12
N ASN A 115 -9.56 -2.18 -2.35
CA ASN A 115 -8.79 -3.09 -1.50
C ASN A 115 -8.07 -2.30 -0.40
N SER A 116 -8.13 -2.78 0.85
CA SER A 116 -7.52 -2.10 2.00
C SER A 116 -6.38 -2.92 2.58
N ALA A 117 -5.35 -2.23 3.07
CA ALA A 117 -4.24 -2.82 3.80
C ALA A 117 -3.92 -1.99 5.05
N THR A 118 -3.51 -2.66 6.13
CA THR A 118 -3.04 -2.00 7.35
C THR A 118 -1.58 -1.60 7.19
N PRO A 119 -1.24 -0.31 7.31
CA PRO A 119 0.14 0.14 7.21
C PRO A 119 0.92 -0.16 8.50
N THR A 120 2.24 -0.25 8.37
CA THR A 120 3.18 -0.12 9.48
C THR A 120 3.58 1.34 9.60
N VAL A 121 3.34 1.93 10.77
CA VAL A 121 3.73 3.32 11.04
C VAL A 121 5.20 3.36 11.42
N VAL A 122 6.02 4.06 10.64
CA VAL A 122 7.46 4.25 10.91
C VAL A 122 7.70 5.55 11.68
N SER A 123 7.04 6.62 11.26
CA SER A 123 7.03 7.92 11.95
C SER A 123 5.79 8.73 11.55
N ASP A 124 5.61 9.94 12.09
CA ASP A 124 4.52 10.82 11.64
C ASP A 124 4.62 11.20 10.15
N GLY A 125 5.84 11.15 9.58
CA GLY A 125 6.08 11.47 8.19
C GLY A 125 6.23 10.27 7.26
N VAL A 126 6.22 9.04 7.77
CA VAL A 126 6.52 7.84 6.97
C VAL A 126 5.70 6.64 7.45
N ILE A 127 5.05 5.96 6.50
CA ILE A 127 4.44 4.64 6.70
C ILE A 127 4.90 3.70 5.59
N THR A 128 4.97 2.41 5.90
CA THR A 128 5.12 1.35 4.90
C THR A 128 3.86 0.52 4.84
N VAL A 129 3.52 -0.01 3.67
CA VAL A 129 2.34 -0.86 3.52
C VAL A 129 2.60 -1.93 2.46
N THR A 130 2.21 -3.17 2.77
CA THR A 130 2.17 -4.25 1.79
C THR A 130 0.93 -4.07 0.91
N VAL A 131 1.13 -3.92 -0.39
CA VAL A 131 0.06 -3.70 -1.36
C VAL A 131 -0.84 -4.93 -1.40
N PRO A 132 -2.16 -4.80 -1.22
CA PRO A 132 -3.08 -5.93 -1.33
C PRO A 132 -3.21 -6.38 -2.78
N ALA A 133 -3.65 -7.62 -3.01
CA ALA A 133 -3.94 -8.13 -4.34
C ALA A 133 -5.01 -7.27 -5.04
N GLY A 134 -4.77 -6.91 -6.30
CA GLY A 134 -5.73 -6.22 -7.16
C GLY A 134 -6.74 -7.20 -7.77
N THR A 135 -7.88 -6.68 -8.21
CA THR A 135 -8.90 -7.46 -8.92
C THR A 135 -8.69 -7.51 -10.43
N ALA A 136 -8.05 -6.49 -11.01
CA ALA A 136 -7.68 -6.42 -12.41
C ALA A 136 -6.48 -5.48 -12.58
N ALA A 137 -5.71 -5.66 -13.67
CA ALA A 137 -4.67 -4.73 -14.05
C ALA A 137 -5.28 -3.35 -14.38
N GLY A 138 -4.50 -2.30 -14.10
CA GLY A 138 -4.90 -0.92 -14.31
C GLY A 138 -4.67 -0.02 -13.11
N SER A 139 -4.94 1.27 -13.30
CA SER A 139 -4.73 2.32 -12.31
C SER A 139 -5.87 2.39 -11.30
N VAL A 140 -5.51 2.43 -10.01
CA VAL A 140 -6.42 2.65 -8.89
C VAL A 140 -5.98 3.85 -8.06
N GLY A 141 -6.93 4.54 -7.44
CA GLY A 141 -6.62 5.61 -6.49
C GLY A 141 -6.08 5.06 -5.16
N VAL A 142 -5.15 5.76 -4.55
CA VAL A 142 -4.61 5.41 -3.22
C VAL A 142 -5.04 6.44 -2.18
N SER A 143 -5.64 5.97 -1.10
CA SER A 143 -6.07 6.78 0.04
C SER A 143 -5.41 6.33 1.34
N VAL A 144 -5.22 7.27 2.27
CA VAL A 144 -4.70 6.97 3.61
C VAL A 144 -5.72 7.48 4.63
N THR A 145 -6.12 6.61 5.55
CA THR A 145 -7.03 6.92 6.64
C THR A 145 -6.27 6.99 7.95
N THR A 146 -6.48 8.07 8.69
CA THR A 146 -5.91 8.32 10.02
C THR A 146 -7.02 8.76 10.98
N ALA A 147 -6.69 8.94 12.26
CA ALA A 147 -7.61 9.57 13.21
C ALA A 147 -8.03 10.99 12.79
N GLY A 148 -7.18 11.69 12.02
CA GLY A 148 -7.45 13.02 11.50
C GLY A 148 -8.39 13.06 10.29
N GLY A 149 -8.70 11.90 9.71
CA GLY A 149 -9.54 11.75 8.52
C GLY A 149 -8.82 10.97 7.40
N THR A 150 -9.45 10.97 6.23
CA THR A 150 -8.93 10.31 5.02
C THR A 150 -8.47 11.34 3.99
N ASN A 151 -7.34 11.07 3.36
CA ASN A 151 -6.84 11.86 2.23
C ASN A 151 -6.72 10.96 0.98
N ASN A 152 -7.06 11.50 -0.20
CA ASN A 152 -6.93 10.87 -1.53
C ASN A 152 -5.92 11.65 -2.36
N GLY A 153 -5.07 10.99 -3.16
CA GLY A 153 -4.15 11.79 -4.00
C GLY A 153 -3.08 11.06 -4.82
N PHE A 154 -2.80 9.79 -4.56
CA PHE A 154 -1.92 9.01 -5.44
C PHE A 154 -2.71 8.06 -6.33
N SER A 155 -2.07 7.61 -7.39
CA SER A 155 -2.50 6.48 -8.20
C SER A 155 -1.47 5.36 -8.11
N TYR A 156 -1.94 4.13 -8.08
CA TYR A 156 -1.10 2.93 -8.16
C TYR A 156 -1.61 2.05 -9.30
N THR A 157 -0.71 1.55 -10.13
CA THR A 157 -1.05 0.72 -11.29
C THR A 157 -0.75 -0.74 -11.00
N TYR A 158 -1.79 -1.57 -10.95
CA TYR A 158 -1.61 -3.02 -10.97
C TYR A 158 -1.21 -3.47 -12.36
N VAL A 159 -0.12 -4.23 -12.46
CA VAL A 159 0.47 -4.73 -13.71
C VAL A 159 0.37 -6.26 -13.72
N ASP A 160 -0.08 -6.82 -14.84
CA ASP A 160 -0.14 -8.26 -15.02
C ASP A 160 1.26 -8.88 -15.00
N ALA A 161 1.37 -10.08 -14.44
CA ALA A 161 2.58 -10.87 -14.57
C ALA A 161 2.89 -11.14 -16.05
N PRO A 162 4.17 -11.15 -16.45
CA PRO A 162 4.53 -11.45 -17.83
C PRO A 162 4.17 -12.89 -18.18
N THR A 163 4.18 -13.20 -19.47
CA THR A 163 4.24 -14.58 -19.95
C THR A 163 5.40 -14.74 -20.92
N VAL A 164 5.93 -15.97 -21.01
CA VAL A 164 6.92 -16.35 -22.02
C VAL A 164 6.32 -17.49 -22.84
N ALA A 165 5.96 -17.19 -24.09
CA ALA A 165 5.32 -18.14 -25.00
C ALA A 165 6.33 -18.91 -25.85
N THR A 166 7.31 -18.21 -26.44
CA THR A 166 8.36 -18.85 -27.26
C THR A 166 9.72 -18.17 -27.10
N VAL A 167 10.79 -18.95 -27.29
CA VAL A 167 12.18 -18.49 -27.36
C VAL A 167 12.78 -19.03 -28.66
N VAL A 168 13.18 -18.15 -29.57
CA VAL A 168 13.64 -18.55 -30.92
C VAL A 168 14.91 -17.79 -31.31
N PRO A 169 15.99 -18.47 -31.72
CA PRO A 169 16.15 -19.92 -31.74
C PRO A 169 16.16 -20.52 -30.31
N ALA A 170 15.68 -21.76 -30.18
CA ALA A 170 15.65 -22.49 -28.91
C ALA A 170 16.96 -23.21 -28.59
N VAL A 171 18.02 -23.00 -29.38
CA VAL A 171 19.32 -23.65 -29.24
C VAL A 171 20.46 -22.69 -29.59
N GLY A 172 21.63 -22.92 -28.99
CA GLY A 172 22.86 -22.18 -29.30
C GLY A 172 24.11 -22.80 -28.67
N PRO A 173 25.31 -22.28 -28.96
CA PRO A 173 26.56 -22.85 -28.46
C PRO A 173 26.77 -22.52 -26.98
N THR A 174 27.48 -23.39 -26.26
CA THR A 174 27.88 -23.15 -24.84
C THR A 174 28.69 -21.87 -24.62
N SER A 175 29.29 -21.29 -25.67
CA SER A 175 29.95 -19.99 -25.61
C SER A 175 29.00 -18.80 -25.48
N GLY A 176 27.69 -19.00 -25.61
CA GLY A 176 26.70 -17.92 -25.69
C GLY A 176 26.81 -17.12 -26.99
N GLY A 177 26.22 -15.92 -26.99
CA GLY A 177 26.24 -15.00 -28.12
C GLY A 177 25.10 -15.19 -29.13
N THR A 178 24.21 -16.17 -28.93
CA THR A 178 23.05 -16.36 -29.80
C THR A 178 22.01 -15.27 -29.54
N PRO A 179 21.66 -14.44 -30.55
CA PRO A 179 20.53 -13.54 -30.46
C PRO A 179 19.23 -14.35 -30.49
N VAL A 180 18.36 -14.14 -29.51
CA VAL A 180 17.08 -14.83 -29.37
C VAL A 180 15.95 -13.81 -29.30
N THR A 181 14.83 -14.18 -29.90
CA THR A 181 13.54 -13.49 -29.80
C THR A 181 12.67 -14.23 -28.81
N ILE A 182 12.19 -13.52 -27.80
CA ILE A 182 11.28 -13.99 -26.77
C ILE A 182 9.92 -13.34 -27.02
N THR A 183 8.88 -14.15 -27.23
CA THR A 183 7.50 -13.66 -27.39
C THR A 183 6.65 -14.02 -26.18
N GLY A 184 5.64 -13.20 -25.90
CA GLY A 184 4.79 -13.36 -24.71
C GLY A 184 3.79 -12.20 -24.55
N THR A 185 3.46 -11.88 -23.30
CA THR A 185 2.57 -10.76 -22.92
C THR A 185 3.17 -9.97 -21.76
N ALA A 186 2.75 -8.72 -21.61
CA ALA A 186 3.16 -7.82 -20.52
C ALA A 186 4.69 -7.65 -20.43
N LEU A 187 5.38 -7.65 -21.57
CA LEU A 187 6.84 -7.58 -21.66
C LEU A 187 7.38 -6.14 -21.75
N SER A 188 6.51 -5.14 -21.88
CA SER A 188 6.91 -3.73 -22.07
C SER A 188 7.73 -3.15 -20.92
N THR A 189 7.61 -3.69 -19.71
CA THR A 189 8.34 -3.28 -18.50
C THR A 189 9.41 -4.29 -18.09
N THR A 190 9.98 -5.06 -19.04
CA THR A 190 11.04 -6.03 -18.73
C THR A 190 12.26 -5.37 -18.10
N GLN A 191 12.65 -5.87 -16.94
CA GLN A 191 13.79 -5.42 -16.13
C GLN A 191 14.96 -6.40 -16.20
N SER A 192 14.69 -7.69 -16.40
CA SER A 192 15.74 -8.71 -16.57
C SER A 192 15.29 -9.89 -17.41
N VAL A 193 16.23 -10.44 -18.19
CA VAL A 193 16.11 -11.74 -18.84
C VAL A 193 17.26 -12.63 -18.37
N THR A 194 16.99 -13.89 -18.05
CA THR A 194 18.01 -14.86 -17.62
C THR A 194 17.89 -16.19 -18.37
N PHE A 195 19.02 -16.87 -18.57
CA PHE A 195 19.11 -18.22 -19.14
C PHE A 195 19.80 -19.11 -18.11
N GLY A 196 19.10 -20.11 -17.57
CA GLY A 196 19.61 -20.95 -16.47
C GLY A 196 20.03 -20.12 -15.24
N GLY A 197 19.32 -19.02 -14.96
CA GLY A 197 19.66 -18.07 -13.89
C GLY A 197 20.79 -17.09 -14.22
N THR A 198 21.46 -17.22 -15.36
CA THR A 198 22.52 -16.27 -15.76
C THR A 198 21.91 -15.07 -16.50
N PRO A 199 22.18 -13.81 -16.07
CA PRO A 199 21.66 -12.62 -16.74
C PRO A 199 22.10 -12.49 -18.20
N ALA A 200 21.17 -12.10 -19.06
CA ALA A 200 21.38 -11.82 -20.47
C ALA A 200 21.13 -10.34 -20.78
N PRO A 201 21.95 -9.68 -21.62
CA PRO A 201 21.58 -8.39 -22.18
C PRO A 201 20.36 -8.54 -23.08
N PHE A 202 19.45 -7.57 -23.05
CA PHE A 202 18.18 -7.61 -23.77
C PHE A 202 17.75 -6.23 -24.26
N VAL A 203 16.80 -6.21 -25.19
CA VAL A 203 16.11 -5.03 -25.70
C VAL A 203 14.61 -5.31 -25.71
N VAL A 204 13.84 -4.44 -25.06
CA VAL A 204 12.37 -4.47 -25.15
C VAL A 204 11.95 -3.86 -26.48
N VAL A 205 11.22 -4.64 -27.28
CA VAL A 205 10.75 -4.19 -28.60
C VAL A 205 9.28 -3.80 -28.56
N SER A 206 8.45 -4.57 -27.86
CA SER A 206 7.03 -4.28 -27.64
C SER A 206 6.50 -5.00 -26.40
N ASP A 207 5.22 -4.82 -26.08
CA ASP A 207 4.57 -5.55 -24.99
C ASP A 207 4.53 -7.08 -25.19
N THR A 208 4.76 -7.54 -26.42
CA THR A 208 4.72 -8.96 -26.77
C THR A 208 6.05 -9.51 -27.27
N LEU A 209 7.12 -8.69 -27.28
CA LEU A 209 8.40 -9.07 -27.87
C LEU A 209 9.60 -8.42 -27.17
N VAL A 210 10.55 -9.28 -26.75
CA VAL A 210 11.86 -8.90 -26.23
C VAL A 210 12.92 -9.65 -27.02
N THR A 211 14.02 -8.99 -27.38
CA THR A 211 15.21 -9.68 -27.90
C THR A 211 16.27 -9.77 -26.82
N ALA A 212 17.02 -10.85 -26.78
CA ALA A 212 18.11 -11.05 -25.83
C ALA A 212 19.32 -11.70 -26.50
N VAL A 213 20.49 -11.61 -25.89
CA VAL A 213 21.68 -12.35 -26.33
C VAL A 213 22.07 -13.32 -25.23
N THR A 214 22.10 -14.60 -25.57
CA THR A 214 22.40 -15.67 -24.61
C THR A 214 23.79 -15.49 -23.99
N PRO A 215 23.93 -15.61 -22.65
CA PRO A 215 25.23 -15.65 -22.01
C PRO A 215 25.94 -16.99 -22.28
N PRO A 216 27.24 -17.12 -21.97
CA PRO A 216 27.88 -18.43 -21.91
C PRO A 216 27.17 -19.35 -20.91
N GLY A 217 27.09 -20.64 -21.21
CA GLY A 217 26.33 -21.61 -20.42
C GLY A 217 26.84 -23.04 -20.57
N THR A 218 26.43 -23.91 -19.65
CA THR A 218 26.76 -25.34 -19.68
C THR A 218 25.83 -26.07 -20.65
N ALA A 219 26.33 -27.12 -21.32
CA ALA A 219 25.54 -27.89 -22.26
C ALA A 219 24.30 -28.53 -21.58
N GLY A 220 23.15 -28.44 -22.24
CA GLY A 220 21.87 -28.92 -21.70
C GLY A 220 20.75 -27.89 -21.81
N ALA A 221 19.54 -28.33 -21.48
CA ALA A 221 18.36 -27.47 -21.44
C ALA A 221 18.43 -26.55 -20.21
N VAL A 222 18.06 -25.29 -20.40
CA VAL A 222 18.01 -24.27 -19.36
C VAL A 222 16.68 -23.52 -19.43
N ASP A 223 16.24 -23.06 -18.26
CA ASP A 223 15.06 -22.22 -18.13
C ASP A 223 15.35 -20.81 -18.64
N VAL A 224 14.35 -20.19 -19.25
CA VAL A 224 14.40 -18.78 -19.64
C VAL A 224 13.41 -18.02 -18.78
N ALA A 225 13.91 -17.10 -17.96
CA ALA A 225 13.05 -16.29 -17.10
C ALA A 225 13.09 -14.82 -17.48
N VAL A 226 11.91 -14.20 -17.53
CA VAL A 226 11.71 -12.77 -17.77
C VAL A 226 11.06 -12.16 -16.54
N THR A 227 11.62 -11.07 -16.04
CA THR A 227 11.06 -10.30 -14.92
C THR A 227 10.68 -8.91 -15.40
N THR A 228 9.46 -8.50 -15.09
CA THR A 228 8.88 -7.18 -15.40
C THR A 228 8.42 -6.50 -14.11
N GLU A 229 7.81 -5.32 -14.20
CA GLU A 229 7.18 -4.69 -13.02
C GLU A 229 6.00 -5.51 -12.46
N GLY A 230 5.34 -6.30 -13.30
CA GLY A 230 4.19 -7.13 -12.91
C GLY A 230 4.55 -8.47 -12.26
N GLY A 231 5.84 -8.81 -12.19
CA GLY A 231 6.34 -10.07 -11.64
C GLY A 231 7.28 -10.79 -12.60
N SER A 232 7.42 -12.10 -12.44
CA SER A 232 8.31 -12.93 -13.26
C SER A 232 7.58 -14.09 -13.92
N ALA A 233 8.04 -14.46 -15.11
CA ALA A 233 7.64 -15.66 -15.84
C ALA A 233 8.87 -16.51 -16.13
N THR A 234 8.74 -17.83 -15.99
CA THR A 234 9.79 -18.80 -16.31
C THR A 234 9.27 -19.80 -17.33
N ALA A 235 9.93 -19.89 -18.48
CA ALA A 235 9.73 -20.95 -19.46
C ALA A 235 10.77 -22.04 -19.24
N VAL A 236 10.32 -23.16 -18.69
CA VAL A 236 11.18 -24.28 -18.28
C VAL A 236 11.78 -24.98 -19.51
N GLY A 237 13.10 -25.14 -19.52
CA GLY A 237 13.84 -25.82 -20.60
C GLY A 237 13.69 -25.16 -21.99
N ALA A 238 13.33 -23.88 -22.05
CA ALA A 238 13.00 -23.19 -23.30
C ALA A 238 14.21 -22.93 -24.22
N PHE A 239 15.44 -23.09 -23.71
CA PHE A 239 16.66 -22.98 -24.50
C PHE A 239 17.63 -24.12 -24.21
N THR A 240 18.35 -24.63 -25.21
CA THR A 240 19.37 -25.68 -25.02
C THR A 240 20.73 -25.25 -25.52
N TYR A 241 21.72 -25.28 -24.63
CA TYR A 241 23.13 -25.10 -25.00
C TYR A 241 23.70 -26.39 -25.57
N LEU A 242 24.32 -26.30 -26.75
CA LEU A 242 24.98 -27.39 -27.44
C LEU A 242 26.50 -27.25 -27.34
N ALA A 243 27.17 -28.34 -26.97
CA ALA A 243 28.62 -28.40 -27.00
C ALA A 243 29.11 -28.38 -28.47
N GLY A 244 30.27 -27.75 -28.69
CA GLY A 244 30.94 -27.83 -29.99
C GLY A 244 31.35 -29.27 -30.33
N PRO A 245 31.53 -29.60 -31.62
CA PRO A 245 32.07 -30.90 -32.00
C PRO A 245 33.47 -31.10 -31.42
N GLY A 246 33.70 -32.26 -30.78
CA GLY A 246 35.03 -32.68 -30.37
C GLY A 246 35.79 -33.25 -31.57
N ILE A 247 37.02 -32.81 -31.78
CA ILE A 247 37.99 -33.43 -32.70
C ILE A 247 39.18 -33.93 -31.91
#